data_AF-A0A9P8HZG9-F1
#
_entry.id   AF-A0A9P8HZG9-F1
#
_cell.length_a   1.000
_cell.length_b   1.000
_cell.length_c   1.000
_cell.angle_alpha   90.00
_cell.angle_beta   90.00
_cell.angle_gamma   90.00
#
_symmetry.space_group_name_H-M   'P 1'
#
loop_
_entity.id
_entity.type
_entity.pdbx_description
1 polymer ?
#
loop_
_entity_poly.entity_id
_entity_poly.type
_entity_poly.pdbx_seq_one_letter_code
_entity_poly.pdbx_strand_id
1 'polypeptide(L)'
;ASAKMATCYSYVGIALTSSLRMGLHRCVSVNFNPIVRETRKRIFWVVRKMDTYISTLLGLPKTMNDEDIDQDLPAEVDDEYITKDKILPMPEGQLSMIAAGNAHVRLMRILAKVVKYVYPIKGMEHGSSGQTYMVSHARIREIEADLQDWLEQLPVEFRLGSECPPKRVR
;
A
#
# COMPACT_ATOMS: atom_id res chain seq x y z
N ALA A 1 -25.14 3.19 7.42
CA ALA A 1 -24.70 1.87 7.91
C ALA A 1 -23.32 2.04 8.55
N SER A 2 -23.20 1.92 9.87
CA SER A 2 -21.89 1.96 10.53
C SER A 2 -21.19 0.63 10.25
N ALA A 3 -20.20 0.63 9.35
CA ALA A 3 -19.35 -0.53 9.14
C ALA A 3 -18.73 -0.92 10.49
N LYS A 4 -18.81 -2.19 10.88
CA LYS A 4 -18.22 -2.67 12.15
C LYS A 4 -16.69 -2.66 12.05
N MET A 5 -16.08 -1.49 12.16
CA MET A 5 -14.64 -1.27 11.97
C MET A 5 -13.79 -2.13 12.91
N ALA A 6 -14.23 -2.33 14.15
CA ALA A 6 -13.57 -3.23 15.10
C ALA A 6 -13.54 -4.69 14.60
N THR A 7 -14.64 -5.17 14.03
CA THR A 7 -14.69 -6.53 13.44
C THR A 7 -13.78 -6.63 12.22
N CYS A 8 -13.75 -5.60 11.38
CA CYS A 8 -12.83 -5.53 10.24
C CYS A 8 -11.37 -5.60 10.69
N TYR A 9 -11.00 -4.81 11.70
CA TYR A 9 -9.66 -4.82 12.29
C TYR A 9 -9.25 -6.22 12.77
N SER A 10 -10.12 -6.92 13.48
CA SER A 10 -9.85 -8.30 13.93
C SER A 10 -9.59 -9.27 12.76
N TYR A 11 -10.39 -9.21 11.69
CA TYR A 11 -10.18 -10.07 10.52
C TYR A 11 -8.89 -9.73 9.77
N VAL A 12 -8.57 -8.44 9.62
CA VAL A 12 -7.32 -8.00 9.01
C VAL A 12 -6.13 -8.47 9.85
N GLY A 13 -6.21 -8.40 11.18
CA GLY A 13 -5.17 -8.92 12.07
C GLY A 13 -4.94 -10.43 11.92
N ILE A 14 -6.02 -11.22 11.76
CA ILE A 14 -5.93 -12.66 11.49
C ILE A 14 -5.28 -12.92 10.11
N ALA A 15 -5.69 -12.17 9.09
CA ALA A 15 -5.12 -12.28 7.74
C ALA A 15 -3.63 -11.93 7.72
N LEU A 16 -3.23 -10.87 8.44
CA LEU A 16 -1.84 -10.45 8.55
C LEU A 16 -1.00 -11.49 9.26
N THR A 17 -1.47 -11.98 10.41
CA THR A 17 -0.79 -13.05 11.16
C THR A 17 -0.61 -14.31 10.32
N SER A 18 -1.63 -14.68 9.54
CA SER A 18 -1.57 -15.83 8.63
C SER A 18 -0.56 -15.60 7.50
N SER A 19 -0.56 -14.41 6.91
CA SER A 19 0.39 -14.01 5.86
C SER A 19 1.85 -14.03 6.37
N LEU A 20 2.07 -13.60 7.61
CA LEU A 20 3.37 -13.67 8.27
C LEU A 20 3.84 -15.10 8.48
N ARG A 21 2.98 -15.97 9.01
CA ARG A 21 3.28 -17.40 9.23
C ARG A 21 3.62 -18.14 7.93
N MET A 22 3.02 -17.73 6.81
CA MET A 22 3.31 -18.27 5.48
C MET A 22 4.55 -17.64 4.80
N GLY A 23 5.20 -16.69 5.47
CA GLY A 23 6.36 -15.97 4.95
C GLY A 23 6.05 -15.07 3.74
N LEU A 24 4.81 -14.57 3.60
CA LEU A 24 4.44 -13.77 2.42
C LEU A 24 5.08 -12.38 2.41
N HIS A 25 5.50 -11.89 3.58
CA HIS A 25 6.28 -10.66 3.75
C HIS A 25 7.74 -10.80 3.30
N ARG A 26 8.18 -12.03 2.99
CA ARG A 26 9.55 -12.32 2.60
C ARG A 26 9.72 -12.56 1.10
N CYS A 27 10.72 -11.95 0.49
CA CYS A 27 11.25 -12.33 -0.82
C CYS A 27 12.13 -13.57 -0.66
N VAL A 28 11.50 -14.74 -0.80
CA VAL A 28 12.18 -16.05 -0.67
C VAL A 28 12.68 -16.55 -2.03
N SER A 29 13.87 -17.18 -2.05
CA SER A 29 14.46 -17.79 -3.25
C SER A 29 13.83 -19.15 -3.63
N VAL A 30 12.67 -19.47 -3.08
CA VAL A 30 11.94 -20.71 -3.40
C VAL A 30 11.43 -20.64 -4.83
N ASN A 31 11.65 -21.70 -5.61
CA ASN A 31 11.26 -21.78 -7.00
C ASN A 31 9.75 -22.05 -7.16
N PHE A 32 8.92 -21.04 -6.86
CA PHE A 32 7.51 -21.06 -7.19
C PHE A 32 7.30 -20.80 -8.68
N ASN A 33 6.28 -21.42 -9.27
CA ASN A 33 5.81 -20.99 -10.59
C ASN A 33 5.35 -19.52 -10.55
N PRO A 34 5.37 -18.79 -11.67
CA PRO A 34 5.07 -17.35 -11.70
C PRO A 34 3.70 -17.00 -11.14
N ILE A 35 2.67 -17.81 -11.41
CA ILE A 35 1.32 -17.61 -10.88
C ILE A 35 1.34 -17.59 -9.34
N VAL A 36 1.92 -18.62 -8.72
CA VAL A 36 2.00 -18.72 -7.26
C VAL A 36 2.84 -17.58 -6.68
N ARG A 37 3.97 -17.25 -7.31
CA ARG A 37 4.84 -16.17 -6.87
C ARG A 37 4.11 -14.82 -6.85
N GLU A 38 3.45 -14.46 -7.94
CA GLU A 38 2.74 -13.18 -8.04
C GLU A 38 1.47 -13.17 -7.16
N THR A 39 0.79 -14.30 -7.01
CA THR A 39 -0.34 -14.43 -6.07
C THR A 39 0.10 -14.16 -4.63
N ARG A 40 1.24 -14.72 -4.19
CA ARG A 40 1.80 -14.49 -2.85
C ARG A 40 2.10 -13.01 -2.60
N LYS A 41 2.74 -12.32 -3.56
CA LYS A 41 3.02 -10.88 -3.49
C LYS A 41 1.72 -10.08 -3.37
N ARG A 42 0.75 -10.35 -4.23
CA ARG A 42 -0.53 -9.62 -4.25
C ARG A 42 -1.32 -9.80 -2.95
N ILE A 43 -1.41 -11.01 -2.42
CA ILE A 43 -2.07 -11.29 -1.14
C ILE A 43 -1.41 -10.46 -0.03
N PHE A 44 -0.09 -10.53 0.09
CA PHE A 44 0.64 -9.80 1.12
C PHE A 44 0.38 -8.29 1.06
N TRP A 45 0.53 -7.68 -0.12
CA TRP A 45 0.38 -6.25 -0.28
C TRP A 45 -1.07 -5.77 -0.11
N VAL A 46 -2.07 -6.59 -0.44
CA VAL A 46 -3.47 -6.27 -0.14
C VAL A 46 -3.71 -6.27 1.37
N VAL A 47 -3.26 -7.31 2.08
CA VAL A 47 -3.41 -7.40 3.53
C VAL A 47 -2.67 -6.25 4.23
N ARG A 48 -1.45 -5.91 3.80
CA ARG A 48 -0.66 -4.80 4.35
C ARG A 48 -1.32 -3.43 4.14
N LYS A 49 -1.95 -3.21 2.97
CA LYS A 49 -2.73 -1.98 2.71
C LYS A 49 -3.92 -1.88 3.64
N MET A 50 -4.69 -2.96 3.79
CA MET A 50 -5.85 -2.99 4.69
C MET A 50 -5.45 -2.77 6.15
N ASP A 51 -4.36 -3.40 6.60
CA ASP A 51 -3.81 -3.20 7.94
C ASP A 51 -3.45 -1.74 8.21
N THR A 52 -2.72 -1.09 7.29
CA THR A 52 -2.40 0.33 7.38
C THR A 52 -3.66 1.19 7.42
N TYR A 53 -4.60 0.94 6.51
CA TYR A 53 -5.80 1.74 6.35
C TYR A 53 -6.71 1.69 7.58
N ILE A 54 -7.05 0.48 8.05
CA ILE A 54 -7.93 0.30 9.21
C ILE A 54 -7.26 0.78 10.50
N SER A 55 -5.96 0.49 10.68
CA SER A 55 -5.23 0.97 11.87
C SER A 55 -5.20 2.50 11.91
N THR A 56 -4.97 3.15 10.75
CA THR A 56 -5.02 4.61 10.64
C THR A 56 -6.40 5.16 11.00
N LEU A 57 -7.47 4.59 10.45
CA LEU A 57 -8.84 5.03 10.73
C LEU A 57 -9.24 4.88 12.20
N LEU A 58 -8.69 3.88 12.90
CA LEU A 58 -8.96 3.62 14.31
C LEU A 58 -7.96 4.30 15.26
N GLY A 59 -6.94 5.01 14.75
CA GLY A 59 -5.89 5.60 15.56
C GLY A 59 -4.98 4.56 16.26
N LEU A 60 -4.91 3.35 15.71
CA LEU A 60 -4.10 2.25 16.25
C LEU A 60 -2.68 2.28 15.68
N PRO A 61 -1.68 1.78 16.45
CA PRO A 61 -0.31 1.66 15.94
C PRO A 61 -0.23 0.69 14.76
N LYS A 62 0.80 0.86 13.92
CA LYS A 62 1.08 -0.09 12.84
C LYS A 62 1.43 -1.46 13.43
N THR A 63 0.91 -2.51 12.82
CA THR A 63 1.15 -3.89 13.26
C THR A 63 2.54 -4.41 12.86
N MET A 64 3.19 -3.80 11.86
CA MET A 64 4.51 -4.20 11.34
C MET A 64 5.33 -2.99 10.89
N ASN A 65 6.64 -3.03 11.08
CA ASN A 65 7.54 -2.02 10.55
C ASN A 65 7.90 -2.34 9.09
N ASP A 66 8.13 -1.30 8.30
CA ASP A 66 8.45 -1.49 6.88
C ASP A 66 9.84 -2.15 6.69
N GLU A 67 10.76 -2.03 7.67
CA GLU A 67 12.07 -2.71 7.69
C GLU A 67 11.97 -4.24 7.81
N ASP A 68 10.85 -4.76 8.32
CA ASP A 68 10.62 -6.19 8.47
C ASP A 68 10.13 -6.83 7.15
N ILE A 69 9.94 -6.03 6.10
CA ILE A 69 9.34 -6.42 4.82
C ILE A 69 10.40 -6.32 3.71
N ASP A 70 10.80 -7.45 3.14
CA ASP A 70 11.68 -7.51 1.96
C ASP A 70 10.96 -8.03 0.69
N GLN A 71 9.64 -8.24 0.75
CA GLN A 71 8.85 -8.66 -0.41
C GLN A 71 8.79 -7.58 -1.50
N ASP A 72 8.98 -7.98 -2.75
CA ASP A 72 8.84 -7.08 -3.91
C ASP A 72 7.38 -6.70 -4.18
N LEU A 73 7.17 -5.57 -4.86
CA LEU A 73 5.87 -5.29 -5.46
C LEU A 73 5.52 -6.33 -6.54
N PRO A 74 4.24 -6.66 -6.72
CA PRO A 74 3.79 -7.49 -7.84
C PRO A 74 4.22 -6.91 -9.18
N ALA A 75 4.50 -7.79 -10.14
CA ALA A 75 4.71 -7.39 -11.52
C ALA A 75 3.46 -6.69 -12.06
N GLU A 76 3.65 -5.57 -12.77
CA GLU A 76 2.59 -4.77 -13.36
C GLU A 76 2.08 -5.42 -14.65
N VAL A 77 1.59 -6.65 -14.53
CA VAL A 77 1.15 -7.51 -15.62
C VAL A 77 -0.22 -8.11 -15.29
N ASP A 78 -1.13 -8.06 -16.25
CA ASP A 78 -2.48 -8.63 -16.13
C ASP A 78 -2.43 -10.17 -16.14
N ASP A 79 -3.45 -10.81 -15.55
CA ASP A 79 -3.44 -12.25 -15.26
C ASP A 79 -3.39 -13.12 -16.53
N GLU A 80 -3.94 -12.63 -17.65
CA GLU A 80 -3.90 -13.30 -18.95
C GLU A 80 -2.47 -13.53 -19.47
N TYR A 81 -1.52 -12.74 -18.97
CA TYR A 81 -0.11 -12.80 -19.37
C TYR A 81 0.77 -13.51 -18.34
N ILE A 82 0.22 -14.11 -17.29
CA ILE A 82 0.96 -14.87 -16.29
C ILE A 82 0.65 -16.35 -16.45
N THR A 83 1.62 -17.12 -16.93
CA THR A 83 1.49 -18.58 -17.08
C THR A 83 2.26 -19.32 -15.98
N LYS A 84 2.08 -20.65 -15.91
CA LYS A 84 2.85 -21.51 -15.00
C LYS A 84 4.34 -21.54 -15.33
N ASP A 85 4.72 -21.19 -16.56
CA ASP A 85 6.09 -21.30 -17.02
C ASP A 85 6.79 -19.94 -17.04
N LYS A 86 6.08 -18.86 -17.42
CA LYS A 86 6.65 -17.52 -17.56
C LYS A 86 5.62 -16.41 -17.45
N ILE A 87 6.13 -15.20 -17.25
CA ILE A 87 5.37 -13.95 -17.42
C ILE A 87 5.61 -13.49 -18.87
N LEU A 88 4.53 -13.27 -19.61
CA LEU A 88 4.54 -12.79 -20.99
C LEU A 88 4.51 -11.25 -21.02
N PRO A 89 5.05 -10.62 -22.07
CA PRO A 89 4.92 -9.18 -22.24
C PRO A 89 3.46 -8.80 -22.50
N MET A 90 3.03 -7.68 -21.92
CA MET A 90 1.74 -7.07 -22.24
C MET A 90 1.81 -6.31 -23.58
N PRO A 91 0.66 -6.11 -24.27
CA PRO A 91 0.57 -5.27 -25.45
C PRO A 91 1.06 -3.84 -25.17
N GLU A 92 1.71 -3.23 -26.15
CA GLU A 92 2.16 -1.84 -26.05
C GLU A 92 0.97 -0.89 -25.83
N GLY A 93 1.15 0.07 -24.91
CA GLY A 93 0.12 1.05 -24.56
C GLY A 93 -0.99 0.52 -23.64
N GLN A 94 -0.92 -0.74 -23.20
CA GLN A 94 -1.84 -1.27 -22.19
C GLN A 94 -1.27 -1.08 -20.78
N LEU A 95 -2.09 -0.51 -19.89
CA LEU A 95 -1.76 -0.32 -18.49
C LEU A 95 -2.41 -1.41 -17.64
N SER A 96 -1.61 -2.10 -16.83
CA SER A 96 -2.15 -3.13 -15.93
C SER A 96 -2.90 -2.51 -14.75
N MET A 97 -3.98 -3.15 -14.34
CA MET A 97 -4.66 -2.80 -13.07
C MET A 97 -3.76 -3.04 -11.85
N ILE A 98 -2.75 -3.90 -11.96
CA ILE A 98 -1.76 -4.13 -10.91
C ILE A 98 -0.89 -2.87 -10.70
N ALA A 99 -0.64 -2.08 -11.75
CA ALA A 99 0.08 -0.81 -11.63
C ALA A 99 -0.64 0.17 -10.71
N ALA A 100 -1.97 0.27 -10.79
CA ALA A 100 -2.77 1.04 -9.84
C ALA A 100 -2.65 0.47 -8.42
N GLY A 101 -2.65 -0.86 -8.30
CA GLY A 101 -2.44 -1.56 -7.04
C GLY A 101 -1.11 -1.23 -6.37
N ASN A 102 -0.03 -1.15 -7.16
CA ASN A 102 1.33 -0.79 -6.73
C ASN A 102 1.43 0.68 -6.36
N ALA A 103 0.86 1.56 -7.17
CA ALA A 103 0.75 2.99 -6.86
C ALA A 103 0.03 3.22 -5.52
N HIS A 104 -1.05 2.48 -5.27
CA HIS A 104 -1.76 2.53 -3.99
C HIS A 104 -0.91 2.02 -2.82
N VAL A 105 -0.07 0.99 -3.01
CA VAL A 105 0.87 0.55 -1.96
C VAL A 105 1.84 1.69 -1.62
N ARG A 106 2.40 2.37 -2.62
CA ARG A 106 3.32 3.52 -2.41
C ARG A 106 2.62 4.65 -1.63
N LEU A 107 1.39 4.98 -1.99
CA LEU A 107 0.59 5.98 -1.26
C LEU A 107 0.34 5.57 0.20
N MET A 108 0.04 4.29 0.46
CA MET A 108 -0.17 3.80 1.82
C MET A 108 1.09 3.89 2.69
N ARG A 109 2.30 3.81 2.10
CA ARG A 109 3.56 4.07 2.83
C ARG A 109 3.66 5.54 3.24
N ILE A 110 3.26 6.47 2.38
CA ILE A 110 3.20 7.90 2.70
C ILE A 110 2.17 8.16 3.82
N LEU A 111 0.98 7.56 3.73
CA LEU A 111 -0.01 7.64 4.82
C LEU A 111 0.57 7.13 6.14
N ALA A 112 1.29 6.02 6.11
CA ALA A 112 1.94 5.47 7.29
C ALA A 112 3.05 6.39 7.85
N LYS A 113 3.67 7.22 7.00
CA LYS A 113 4.62 8.29 7.38
C LYS A 113 3.90 9.46 8.06
N VAL A 114 2.77 9.89 7.49
CA VAL A 114 1.89 10.94 8.07
C VAL A 114 1.44 10.54 9.48
N VAL A 115 0.88 9.35 9.65
CA VAL A 115 0.40 8.88 10.96
C VAL A 115 1.53 8.86 11.99
N LYS A 116 2.74 8.48 11.59
CA LYS A 116 3.91 8.42 12.49
C LYS A 116 4.39 9.80 12.94
N TYR A 117 4.44 10.78 12.04
CA TYR A 117 5.11 12.07 12.29
C TYR A 117 4.18 13.26 12.54
N VAL A 118 2.95 13.20 12.02
CA VAL A 118 1.95 14.27 12.15
C VAL A 118 0.97 13.97 13.28
N TYR A 119 0.77 12.70 13.65
CA TYR A 119 -0.09 12.32 14.78
C TYR A 119 0.68 11.52 15.86
N PRO A 120 1.75 12.08 16.45
CA PRO A 120 2.55 11.35 17.43
C PRO A 120 1.79 11.17 18.75
N ILE A 121 1.68 9.92 19.21
CA ILE A 121 1.08 9.56 20.51
C ILE A 121 1.96 10.05 21.68
N LYS A 122 3.28 10.17 21.47
CA LYS A 122 4.25 10.69 22.45
C LYS A 122 4.65 12.11 22.05
N GLY A 123 4.45 13.08 22.95
CA GLY A 123 4.69 14.51 22.70
C GLY A 123 3.45 15.41 22.86
N MET A 124 2.28 14.83 23.18
CA MET A 124 1.16 15.56 23.76
C MET A 124 1.52 15.95 25.19
N GLU A 125 2.20 17.07 25.37
CA GLU A 125 2.27 17.71 26.67
C GLU A 125 0.86 18.15 27.06
N HIS A 126 0.38 17.65 28.20
CA HIS A 126 -0.91 18.03 28.78
C HIS A 126 -0.76 19.42 29.44
N GLY A 127 -0.42 20.42 28.63
CA GLY A 127 -0.47 21.82 29.06
C GLY A 127 -1.91 22.25 29.29
N SER A 128 -2.15 23.01 30.35
CA SER A 128 -3.44 23.44 30.90
C SER A 128 -4.31 24.29 29.96
N SER A 129 -3.94 24.45 28.69
CA SER A 129 -4.57 25.35 27.73
C SER A 129 -4.41 24.83 26.29
N GLY A 130 -5.28 23.90 25.90
CA GLY A 130 -5.40 23.44 24.51
C GLY A 130 -4.35 22.42 24.07
N GLN A 131 -4.80 21.40 23.32
CA GLN A 131 -3.91 20.41 22.71
C GLN A 131 -3.17 21.05 21.52
N THR A 132 -2.00 21.65 21.77
CA THR A 132 -1.09 22.11 20.71
C THR A 132 0.13 21.21 20.68
N TYR A 133 0.23 20.30 19.71
CA TYR A 133 1.48 19.58 19.42
C TYR A 133 2.24 20.29 18.30
N MET A 134 3.56 20.39 18.43
CA MET A 134 4.41 20.96 17.39
C MET A 134 4.84 19.88 16.40
N VAL A 135 4.31 19.92 15.18
CA VAL A 135 4.82 19.12 14.07
C VAL A 135 6.02 19.84 13.47
N SER A 136 7.11 19.12 13.24
CA SER A 136 8.25 19.69 12.53
C SER A 136 7.84 20.08 11.10
N HIS A 137 7.93 21.36 10.76
CA HIS A 137 7.73 21.85 9.38
C HIS A 137 8.61 21.13 8.37
N ALA A 138 9.81 20.68 8.76
CA ALA A 138 10.68 19.92 7.88
C ALA A 138 10.06 18.56 7.49
N ARG A 139 9.38 17.89 8.44
CA ARG A 139 8.68 16.62 8.17
C ARG A 139 7.46 16.80 7.29
N ILE A 140 6.74 17.91 7.45
CA ILE A 140 5.59 18.23 6.59
C ILE A 140 6.08 18.39 5.14
N ARG A 141 7.12 19.20 4.92
CA ARG A 141 7.70 19.39 3.58
C ARG A 141 8.22 18.09 2.97
N GLU A 142 8.83 17.22 3.77
CA GLU A 142 9.28 15.90 3.33
C GLU A 142 8.11 15.04 2.83
N ILE A 143 6.98 15.02 3.55
CA ILE A 143 5.78 14.30 3.15
C ILE A 143 5.15 14.91 1.89
N GLU A 144 5.11 16.23 1.79
CA GLU A 144 4.60 16.94 0.60
C GLU A 144 5.44 16.59 -0.64
N ALA A 145 6.76 16.54 -0.51
CA ALA A 145 7.65 16.10 -1.59
C ALA A 145 7.37 14.65 -1.99
N ASP A 146 7.26 13.72 -1.02
CA ASP A 146 6.92 12.32 -1.31
C ASP A 146 5.58 12.18 -2.06
N LEU A 147 4.58 13.00 -1.72
CA LEU A 147 3.27 13.02 -2.39
C LEU A 147 3.37 13.54 -3.81
N GLN A 148 4.16 14.59 -4.03
CA GLN A 148 4.40 15.16 -5.35
C GLN A 148 5.12 14.15 -6.26
N ASP A 149 6.20 13.54 -5.76
CA ASP A 149 6.94 12.50 -6.47
C ASP A 149 6.04 11.30 -6.80
N TRP A 150 5.18 10.90 -5.87
CA TRP A 150 4.19 9.85 -6.11
C TRP A 150 3.22 10.21 -7.24
N LEU A 151 2.70 11.43 -7.26
CA LEU A 151 1.77 11.92 -8.29
C LEU A 151 2.44 11.97 -9.68
N GLU A 152 3.70 12.42 -9.74
CA GLU A 152 4.47 12.50 -10.98
C GLU A 152 4.76 11.12 -11.57
N GLN A 153 5.00 10.12 -10.72
CA GLN A 153 5.19 8.72 -11.14
C GLN A 153 3.90 8.02 -11.58
N LEU A 154 2.71 8.60 -11.34
CA LEU A 154 1.47 8.00 -11.82
C LEU A 154 1.38 8.10 -13.35
N PRO A 155 1.02 6.98 -14.03
CA PRO A 155 0.54 7.02 -15.40
C PRO A 155 -0.57 8.08 -15.57
N VAL A 156 -0.58 8.74 -16.72
CA VAL A 156 -1.53 9.83 -17.01
C VAL A 156 -2.98 9.36 -16.89
N GLU A 157 -3.25 8.10 -17.22
CA GLU A 157 -4.55 7.45 -17.14
C GLU A 157 -5.09 7.35 -15.70
N PHE A 158 -4.22 7.41 -14.69
CA PHE A 158 -4.60 7.38 -13.28
C PHE A 158 -4.69 8.77 -12.64
N ARG A 159 -4.29 9.84 -13.35
CA ARG A 159 -4.34 11.20 -12.81
C ARG A 159 -5.75 11.77 -12.91
N LEU A 160 -6.21 12.35 -11.80
CA LEU A 160 -7.52 13.02 -11.72
C LEU A 160 -7.61 14.14 -12.77
N GLY A 161 -8.67 14.14 -13.57
CA GLY A 161 -8.91 15.17 -14.60
C GLY A 161 -8.21 14.96 -15.94
N SER A 162 -7.51 13.83 -16.13
CA SER A 162 -6.97 13.48 -17.46
C SER A 162 -8.09 12.97 -18.36
N GLU A 163 -8.24 13.56 -19.54
CA GLU A 163 -9.15 13.04 -20.57
C GLU A 163 -8.66 11.65 -20.96
N CYS A 164 -9.36 10.62 -20.49
CA CYS A 164 -9.03 9.25 -20.82
C CYS A 164 -9.31 9.08 -22.33
N PRO A 165 -8.30 8.76 -23.19
CA PRO A 165 -8.59 8.43 -24.57
C PRO A 165 -9.57 7.25 -24.59
N PRO A 166 -10.58 7.25 -25.48
CA PRO A 166 -11.65 6.27 -25.45
C PRO A 166 -11.04 4.86 -25.48
N LYS A 167 -11.32 4.08 -24.43
CA LYS A 167 -10.93 2.67 -24.37
C LYS A 167 -11.43 2.00 -25.65
N ARG A 168 -10.51 1.50 -26.48
CA ARG A 168 -10.88 0.59 -27.57
C ARG A 168 -11.37 -0.69 -26.92
N VAL A 169 -12.67 -0.77 -26.70
CA VAL A 169 -13.38 -1.99 -26.34
C VAL A 169 -13.07 -3.01 -27.45
N ARG A 170 -12.44 -4.12 -27.09
CA ARG A 170 -12.44 -5.34 -27.89
C ARG A 170 -13.54 -6.26 -27.39
#